data_AF-A0A8G1UAJ5-F1
#
_entry.id   AF-A0A8G1UAJ5-F1
#
_cell.length_a   1.000
_cell.length_b   1.000
_cell.length_c   1.000
_cell.angle_alpha   90.00
_cell.angle_beta   90.00
_cell.angle_gamma   90.00
#
_symmetry.space_group_name_H-M   'P 1'
#
loop_
_entity.id
_entity.type
_entity.pdbx_description
1 polymer ?
#
loop_
_entity_poly.entity_id
_entity_poly.type
_entity_poly.pdbx_seq_one_letter_code
_entity_poly.pdbx_strand_id
1 'polypeptide(L)'
;MHAPARLAEPDDDHDQADATRPEPPDRIAVRRGKPKANDSTNALRAEVLGALGVLKVATADQLQRLLRPSAMSNKAIRQALNDLARQHLAASDGNTKTRDKTWRLEGTAGLEAAGHVLRLPRSEMGGTTRGAGSSGAQHAMAVNESVLAFILGGTAPGATGGVGGIEDWATEVEFTLPGGRRKVRPDALWQAPEIGLPVLMVEVDRSTMSLRRLAAKLPAYRELFRVKVKDSDPALADKDPADRMVHWWHRTWPGHTRPGYPPVALVFTDASTTTLTNRQQKVASMSADCWQGTRWTVTRDDNDGDGWREYDDAIPVIATTLDLLTEHGPLGPAWWRYGRPGRHSLLDALDNPDNRDAYNQRQKAREDKARQEEREAARRHRKAMRTLACADCGNIPEQATTREYGPDGRQDFTRRPRGRCWDCHLEHQEQQAAAARERLHQARTANAQLRPCWTCRGSIGGEEGSELELTQKAGPDRLECPGCEHDRQEKRLGPLVLPAPTKREQMAALVSTPADPWWDVRVLHAKIYPVKDRTA
;
A
#
# COMPACT_ATOMS: atom_id res chain seq x y z
N MET A 1 15.71 18.92 74.96
CA MET A 1 16.06 20.25 75.47
C MET A 1 14.92 21.20 75.14
N HIS A 2 14.31 21.72 76.21
CA HIS A 2 13.30 22.79 76.32
C HIS A 2 11.97 22.70 75.55
N ALA A 3 10.96 22.19 76.27
CA ALA A 3 9.66 22.87 76.44
C ALA A 3 9.81 23.98 77.54
N PRO A 4 8.74 24.66 78.03
CA PRO A 4 7.36 24.90 77.54
C PRO A 4 6.93 26.39 77.70
N ALA A 5 5.67 26.75 77.38
CA ALA A 5 4.75 27.42 78.34
C ALA A 5 3.41 27.81 77.70
N ARG A 6 2.32 27.31 78.31
CA ARG A 6 0.95 27.82 78.26
C ARG A 6 0.82 29.07 79.12
N LEU A 7 -0.15 29.94 78.82
CA LEU A 7 -0.96 30.86 79.66
C LEU A 7 -1.68 31.77 78.65
N ALA A 8 -2.92 32.26 78.77
CA ALA A 8 -4.09 32.07 79.61
C ALA A 8 -5.23 32.77 78.83
N GLU A 9 -6.47 32.30 78.95
CA GLU A 9 -7.65 33.05 78.52
C GLU A 9 -7.85 34.29 79.41
N PRO A 10 -8.56 35.30 78.91
CA PRO A 10 -9.64 35.85 79.71
C PRO A 10 -10.97 35.93 78.96
N ASP A 11 -12.00 35.61 79.72
CA ASP A 11 -13.42 35.78 79.46
C ASP A 11 -13.86 37.26 79.41
N ASP A 12 -15.02 37.43 78.77
CA ASP A 12 -16.11 38.38 79.04
C ASP A 12 -16.01 39.86 78.59
N ASP A 13 -16.79 40.11 77.54
CA ASP A 13 -18.05 40.88 77.56
C ASP A 13 -18.15 42.20 76.77
N HIS A 14 -19.27 42.22 76.02
CA HIS A 14 -20.06 43.33 75.52
C HIS A 14 -19.46 44.27 74.46
N ASP A 15 -19.96 44.14 73.22
CA ASP A 15 -20.77 45.24 72.68
C ASP A 15 -21.72 44.78 71.55
N GLN A 16 -22.99 45.11 71.72
CA GLN A 16 -24.07 44.96 70.75
C GLN A 16 -24.00 46.09 69.71
N ALA A 17 -24.15 45.77 68.43
CA ALA A 17 -24.84 46.66 67.49
C ALA A 17 -25.49 45.84 66.36
N ASP A 18 -26.81 45.93 66.36
CA ASP A 18 -27.78 45.35 65.45
C ASP A 18 -27.71 46.02 64.05
N ALA A 19 -27.71 45.20 63.01
CA ALA A 19 -28.04 45.60 61.64
C ALA A 19 -28.58 44.38 60.86
N THR A 20 -29.82 44.02 61.18
CA THR A 20 -30.88 43.61 60.22
C THR A 20 -30.41 43.10 58.84
N ARG A 21 -30.26 41.78 58.74
CA ARG A 21 -30.19 41.03 57.47
C ARG A 21 -31.60 40.90 56.86
N PRO A 22 -31.79 41.10 55.54
CA PRO A 22 -33.09 40.88 54.91
C PRO A 22 -33.42 39.39 54.88
N GLU A 23 -34.65 39.05 55.28
CA GLU A 23 -35.19 37.70 55.23
C GLU A 23 -35.22 37.16 53.77
N PRO A 24 -34.88 35.87 53.54
CA PRO A 24 -35.06 35.24 52.25
C PRO A 24 -36.57 35.03 51.98
N PRO A 25 -37.06 35.24 50.74
CA PRO A 25 -38.45 35.00 50.41
C PRO A 25 -38.83 33.53 50.62
N ASP A 26 -40.03 33.35 51.16
CA ASP A 26 -40.70 32.11 51.50
C ASP A 26 -40.28 30.90 50.67
N ARG A 27 -39.57 29.97 51.34
CA ARG A 27 -39.46 28.59 50.87
C ARG A 27 -40.85 27.97 50.93
N ILE A 28 -41.50 27.83 49.78
CA ILE A 28 -42.66 26.94 49.63
C ILE A 28 -42.22 25.55 50.11
N ALA A 29 -42.63 25.20 51.32
CA ALA A 29 -42.38 23.90 51.91
C ALA A 29 -43.18 22.86 51.13
N VAL A 30 -42.52 22.22 50.16
CA VAL A 30 -43.04 21.00 49.55
C VAL A 30 -43.14 19.95 50.66
N ARG A 31 -44.36 19.67 51.11
CA ARG A 31 -44.68 18.58 52.04
C ARG A 31 -44.01 17.29 51.55
N ARG A 32 -42.94 16.87 52.22
CA ARG A 32 -42.39 15.52 52.07
C ARG A 32 -43.40 14.52 52.65
N GLY A 33 -44.27 13.99 51.79
CA GLY A 33 -45.00 12.77 52.10
C GLY A 33 -44.02 11.63 52.34
N LYS A 34 -44.33 10.73 53.29
CA LYS A 34 -43.61 9.45 53.45
C LYS A 34 -43.51 8.77 52.07
N PRO A 35 -42.34 8.26 51.65
CA PRO A 35 -42.23 7.52 50.40
C PRO A 35 -43.19 6.32 50.48
N LYS A 36 -44.14 6.25 49.55
CA LYS A 36 -44.94 5.03 49.40
C LYS A 36 -43.99 3.97 48.84
N ALA A 37 -44.18 2.71 49.25
CA ALA A 37 -43.34 1.57 48.85
C ALA A 37 -43.25 1.32 47.32
N ASN A 38 -43.94 2.13 46.50
CA ASN A 38 -44.02 2.01 45.04
C ASN A 38 -43.53 3.25 44.28
N ASP A 39 -43.00 4.30 44.93
CA ASP A 39 -42.45 5.45 44.22
C ASP A 39 -41.06 5.12 43.64
N SER A 40 -40.78 5.60 42.42
CA SER A 40 -39.46 5.44 41.81
C SER A 40 -38.37 6.19 42.60
N THR A 41 -37.11 5.85 42.40
CA THR A 41 -36.00 6.56 43.05
C THR A 41 -35.74 7.92 42.39
N ASN A 42 -35.18 8.87 43.15
CA ASN A 42 -34.75 10.16 42.59
C ASN A 42 -33.71 9.97 41.46
N ALA A 43 -32.79 9.01 41.63
CA ALA A 43 -31.78 8.69 40.63
C ALA A 43 -32.42 8.25 39.30
N LEU A 44 -33.37 7.31 39.34
CA LEU A 44 -34.02 6.83 38.11
C LEU A 44 -34.82 7.94 37.41
N ARG A 45 -35.50 8.79 38.18
CA ARG A 45 -36.18 9.97 37.62
C ARG A 45 -35.22 10.94 36.94
N ALA A 46 -34.06 11.20 37.55
CA ALA A 46 -33.04 12.05 36.98
C ALA A 46 -32.49 11.46 35.66
N GLU A 47 -32.18 10.17 35.63
CA GLU A 47 -31.73 9.48 34.41
C GLU A 47 -32.79 9.53 33.29
N VAL A 48 -34.07 9.30 33.62
CA VAL A 48 -35.17 9.41 32.65
C VAL A 48 -35.31 10.85 32.12
N LEU A 49 -35.15 11.86 32.98
CA LEU A 49 -35.14 13.27 32.55
C LEU A 49 -33.97 13.56 31.62
N GLY A 50 -32.76 13.10 31.95
CA GLY A 50 -31.59 13.26 31.10
C GLY A 50 -31.79 12.62 29.72
N ALA A 51 -32.25 11.37 29.70
CA ALA A 51 -32.53 10.65 28.45
C ALA A 51 -33.62 11.33 27.60
N LEU A 52 -34.72 11.80 28.20
CA LEU A 52 -35.74 12.57 27.47
C LEU A 52 -35.25 13.97 27.07
N GLY A 53 -34.31 14.55 27.83
CA GLY A 53 -33.62 15.79 27.47
C GLY A 53 -32.82 15.65 26.18
N VAL A 54 -32.21 14.49 25.97
CA VAL A 54 -31.46 14.19 24.73
C VAL A 54 -32.39 13.72 23.61
N LEU A 55 -33.24 12.72 23.83
CA LEU A 55 -34.07 12.08 22.79
C LEU A 55 -35.33 12.89 22.42
N LYS A 56 -35.73 13.85 23.26
CA LYS A 56 -36.96 14.67 23.20
C LYS A 56 -38.27 13.90 23.35
N VAL A 57 -38.38 12.73 22.74
CA VAL A 57 -39.51 11.82 22.84
C VAL A 57 -39.02 10.38 22.80
N ALA A 58 -39.54 9.52 23.67
CA ALA A 58 -39.19 8.10 23.70
C ALA A 58 -40.33 7.23 24.24
N THR A 59 -40.28 5.92 23.97
CA THR A 59 -41.13 4.95 24.65
C THR A 59 -40.50 4.49 25.97
N ALA A 60 -41.31 3.93 26.87
CA ALA A 60 -40.78 3.32 28.09
C ALA A 60 -39.88 2.10 27.81
N ASP A 61 -40.08 1.42 26.67
CA ASP A 61 -39.23 0.33 26.20
C ASP A 61 -37.84 0.84 25.79
N GLN A 62 -37.77 1.87 24.93
CA GLN A 62 -36.50 2.48 24.51
C GLN A 62 -35.70 2.98 25.71
N LEU A 63 -36.37 3.66 26.65
CA LEU A 63 -35.74 4.14 27.88
C LEU A 63 -35.26 2.99 28.78
N GLN A 64 -35.96 1.85 28.80
CA GLN A 64 -35.50 0.68 29.55
C GLN A 64 -34.29 0.05 28.88
N ARG A 65 -34.30 -0.16 27.57
CA ARG A 65 -33.15 -0.70 26.83
C ARG A 65 -31.92 0.20 27.00
N LEU A 66 -32.10 1.51 26.99
CA LEU A 66 -31.03 2.49 27.21
C LEU A 66 -30.49 2.47 28.63
N LEU A 67 -31.37 2.68 29.63
CA LEU A 67 -30.92 2.94 31.00
C LEU A 67 -30.70 1.66 31.80
N ARG A 68 -31.41 0.59 31.47
CA ARG A 68 -31.41 -0.68 32.21
C ARG A 68 -31.47 -1.86 31.23
N PRO A 69 -30.46 -2.06 30.35
CA PRO A 69 -30.50 -3.07 29.28
C PRO A 69 -30.71 -4.50 29.78
N SER A 70 -30.27 -4.82 31.00
CA SER A 70 -30.43 -6.14 31.62
C SER A 70 -31.76 -6.36 32.34
N ALA A 71 -32.62 -5.33 32.43
CA ALA A 71 -33.91 -5.46 33.11
C ALA A 71 -34.92 -6.25 32.26
N MET A 72 -35.60 -7.21 32.88
CA MET A 72 -36.62 -8.04 32.23
C MET A 72 -37.93 -7.29 31.91
N SER A 73 -38.10 -6.07 32.40
CA SER A 73 -39.35 -5.31 32.25
C SER A 73 -39.12 -3.81 32.37
N ASN A 74 -39.87 -3.04 31.57
CA ASN A 74 -39.93 -1.56 31.65
C ASN A 74 -40.81 -1.00 32.79
N LYS A 75 -41.27 -1.85 33.73
CA LYS A 75 -42.16 -1.42 34.83
C LYS A 75 -41.57 -0.26 35.65
N ALA A 76 -40.28 -0.33 36.01
CA ALA A 76 -39.63 0.72 36.78
C ALA A 76 -39.57 2.05 36.02
N ILE A 77 -39.30 2.00 34.71
CA ILE A 77 -39.31 3.18 33.83
C ILE A 77 -40.71 3.79 33.73
N ARG A 78 -41.75 2.97 33.52
CA ARG A 78 -43.14 3.45 33.50
C ARG A 78 -43.53 4.12 34.81
N GLN A 79 -43.10 3.56 35.95
CA GLN A 79 -43.33 4.18 37.25
C GLN A 79 -42.62 5.54 37.37
N ALA A 80 -41.35 5.63 36.96
CA ALA A 80 -40.60 6.88 36.96
C ALA A 80 -41.25 7.95 36.07
N LEU A 81 -41.70 7.57 34.88
CA LEU A 81 -42.42 8.47 33.95
C LEU A 81 -43.75 8.97 34.55
N ASN A 82 -44.51 8.09 35.20
CA ASN A 82 -45.74 8.50 35.90
C ASN A 82 -45.44 9.44 37.08
N ASP A 83 -44.36 9.20 37.82
CA ASP A 83 -43.95 10.07 38.93
C ASP A 83 -43.53 11.46 38.45
N LEU A 84 -42.78 11.52 37.33
CA LEU A 84 -42.41 12.77 36.67
C LEU A 84 -43.63 13.51 36.09
N ALA A 85 -44.61 12.78 35.55
CA ALA A 85 -45.86 13.36 35.06
C ALA A 85 -46.73 13.93 36.17
N ARG A 86 -46.77 13.29 37.34
CA ARG A 86 -47.42 13.85 38.55
C ARG A 86 -46.78 15.16 39.01
N GLN A 87 -45.53 15.42 38.62
CA GLN A 87 -44.79 16.65 38.92
C GLN A 87 -44.77 17.64 37.74
N HIS A 88 -45.52 17.39 36.66
CA HIS A 88 -45.55 18.23 35.45
C HIS A 88 -44.18 18.39 34.77
N LEU A 89 -43.30 17.40 34.91
CA LEU A 89 -41.97 17.39 34.28
C LEU A 89 -41.94 16.56 32.99
N ALA A 90 -42.84 15.59 32.84
CA ALA A 90 -42.97 14.76 31.66
C ALA A 90 -44.45 14.50 31.33
N ALA A 91 -44.76 14.36 30.05
CA ALA A 91 -46.12 14.07 29.60
C ALA A 91 -46.13 12.95 28.57
N SER A 92 -47.25 12.22 28.50
CA SER A 92 -47.49 11.28 27.41
C SER A 92 -47.85 12.05 26.14
N ASP A 93 -47.25 11.66 25.01
CA ASP A 93 -47.40 12.32 23.70
C ASP A 93 -48.08 11.43 22.66
N GLY A 94 -49.00 10.58 23.13
CA GLY A 94 -49.72 9.61 22.29
C GLY A 94 -49.06 8.23 22.26
N ASN A 95 -49.23 7.54 21.13
CA ASN A 95 -48.79 6.16 20.94
C ASN A 95 -48.12 5.97 19.58
N THR A 96 -47.16 5.04 19.52
CA THR A 96 -46.59 4.53 18.27
C THR A 96 -47.63 3.72 17.49
N LYS A 97 -47.31 3.34 16.24
CA LYS A 97 -48.13 2.40 15.45
C LYS A 97 -48.33 1.04 16.13
N THR A 98 -47.34 0.59 16.89
CA THR A 98 -47.39 -0.63 17.70
C THR A 98 -48.14 -0.45 19.03
N ARG A 99 -48.76 0.73 19.23
CA ARG A 99 -49.52 1.15 20.41
C ARG A 99 -48.68 1.38 21.66
N ASP A 100 -47.37 1.48 21.55
CA ASP A 100 -46.51 1.84 22.67
C ASP A 100 -46.66 3.31 23.01
N LYS A 101 -46.86 3.61 24.30
CA LYS A 101 -47.02 4.99 24.77
C LYS A 101 -45.70 5.76 24.62
N THR A 102 -45.76 6.92 23.99
CA THR A 102 -44.64 7.86 23.89
C THR A 102 -44.68 8.88 25.03
N TRP A 103 -43.50 9.33 25.43
CA TRP A 103 -43.26 10.26 26.53
C TRP A 103 -42.29 11.34 26.10
N ARG A 104 -42.52 12.57 26.56
CA ARG A 104 -41.66 13.74 26.33
C ARG A 104 -41.57 14.60 27.58
N LEU A 105 -40.65 15.57 27.57
CA LEU A 105 -40.61 16.60 28.61
C LEU A 105 -41.81 17.53 28.51
N GLU A 106 -42.33 17.94 29.66
CA GLU A 106 -43.48 18.84 29.75
C GLU A 106 -43.04 20.29 30.04
N GLY A 107 -43.39 21.18 29.12
CA GLY A 107 -43.20 22.63 29.28
C GLY A 107 -41.73 23.04 29.51
N THR A 108 -41.56 24.21 30.12
CA THR A 108 -40.24 24.75 30.46
C THR A 108 -39.66 24.05 31.69
N ALA A 109 -40.50 23.67 32.65
CA ALA A 109 -40.06 23.02 33.89
C ALA A 109 -39.39 21.66 33.63
N GLY A 110 -39.96 20.83 32.76
CA GLY A 110 -39.34 19.55 32.36
C GLY A 110 -37.99 19.75 31.66
N LEU A 111 -37.89 20.73 30.75
CA LEU A 111 -36.64 21.07 30.07
C LEU A 111 -35.57 21.61 31.03
N GLU A 112 -35.94 22.49 31.96
CA GLU A 112 -35.02 23.02 32.97
C GLU A 112 -34.53 21.92 33.91
N ALA A 113 -35.43 21.03 34.35
CA ALA A 113 -35.06 19.87 35.16
C ALA A 113 -34.08 18.93 34.42
N ALA A 114 -34.33 18.65 33.13
CA ALA A 114 -33.41 17.87 32.31
C ALA A 114 -32.08 18.60 32.07
N GLY A 115 -32.10 19.92 31.85
CA GLY A 115 -30.89 20.74 31.69
C GLY A 115 -30.02 20.73 32.94
N HIS A 116 -30.62 20.76 34.13
CA HIS A 116 -29.89 20.58 35.39
C HIS A 116 -29.22 19.20 35.49
N VAL A 117 -29.89 18.13 35.04
CA VAL A 117 -29.30 16.78 35.03
C VAL A 117 -28.14 16.70 34.04
N LEU A 118 -28.31 17.22 32.83
CA LEU A 118 -27.30 17.18 31.77
C LEU A 118 -26.19 18.23 31.94
N ARG A 119 -26.34 19.15 32.90
CA ARG A 119 -25.48 20.33 33.08
C ARG A 119 -25.39 21.21 31.83
N LEU A 120 -26.49 21.29 31.09
CA LEU A 120 -26.61 22.09 29.88
C LEU A 120 -27.50 23.32 30.14
N PRO A 121 -27.13 24.50 29.61
CA PRO A 121 -27.99 25.66 29.68
C PRO A 121 -29.25 25.44 28.83
N ARG A 122 -30.36 26.07 29.22
CA ARG A 122 -31.65 25.92 28.53
C ARG A 122 -31.59 26.23 27.04
N SER A 123 -30.73 27.18 26.63
CA SER A 123 -30.53 27.53 25.21
C SER A 123 -29.99 26.37 24.36
N GLU A 124 -29.32 25.41 24.98
CA GLU A 124 -28.72 24.23 24.32
C GLU A 124 -29.63 22.99 24.44
N MET A 125 -30.66 23.04 25.29
CA MET A 125 -31.61 21.95 25.49
C MET A 125 -32.62 21.77 24.34
N GLY A 126 -32.64 22.65 23.34
CA GLY A 126 -33.60 22.59 22.23
C GLY A 126 -35.05 22.90 22.66
N GLY A 127 -36.02 22.56 21.80
CA GLY A 127 -37.44 22.81 22.03
C GLY A 127 -38.15 21.68 22.80
N THR A 128 -39.36 21.95 23.27
CA THR A 128 -40.30 20.85 23.58
C THR A 128 -40.99 20.42 22.29
N THR A 129 -40.99 19.12 22.00
CA THR A 129 -41.77 18.54 20.91
C THR A 129 -43.26 18.69 21.22
N ARG A 130 -43.93 19.70 20.67
CA ARG A 130 -45.41 19.80 20.69
C ARG A 130 -45.95 19.45 19.32
N GLY A 131 -46.87 18.48 19.25
CA GLY A 131 -47.69 18.27 18.07
C GLY A 131 -46.98 17.61 16.89
N ALA A 132 -46.00 16.73 17.14
CA ALA A 132 -45.54 15.83 16.10
C ALA A 132 -46.71 14.90 15.75
N GLY A 133 -47.40 15.14 14.64
CA GLY A 133 -48.36 14.20 14.10
C GLY A 133 -47.76 12.80 13.94
N SER A 134 -48.58 11.81 13.57
CA SER A 134 -48.19 10.39 13.48
C SER A 134 -46.89 10.11 12.70
N SER A 135 -46.49 10.99 11.77
CA SER A 135 -45.24 10.89 11.00
C SER A 135 -43.98 11.35 11.74
N GLY A 136 -44.04 12.44 12.51
CA GLY A 136 -42.89 13.02 13.21
C GLY A 136 -42.41 12.15 14.38
N ALA A 137 -43.35 11.58 15.13
CA ALA A 137 -43.04 10.66 16.21
C ALA A 137 -42.29 9.42 15.70
N GLN A 138 -42.70 8.85 14.56
CA GLN A 138 -42.03 7.66 14.02
C GLN A 138 -40.61 7.95 13.51
N HIS A 139 -40.34 9.16 13.00
CA HIS A 139 -38.97 9.58 12.66
C HIS A 139 -38.09 9.64 13.90
N ALA A 140 -38.56 10.31 14.95
CA ALA A 140 -37.85 10.37 16.23
C ALA A 140 -37.59 8.96 16.80
N MET A 141 -38.54 8.02 16.69
CA MET A 141 -38.31 6.64 17.12
C MET A 141 -37.16 5.98 16.35
N ALA A 142 -37.04 6.16 15.04
CA ALA A 142 -35.93 5.60 14.26
C ALA A 142 -34.58 6.25 14.59
N VAL A 143 -34.59 7.55 14.92
CA VAL A 143 -33.41 8.23 15.47
C VAL A 143 -33.00 7.60 16.79
N ASN A 144 -33.96 7.39 17.71
CA ASN A 144 -33.69 6.74 18.99
C ASN A 144 -33.16 5.32 18.85
N GLU A 145 -33.70 4.51 17.92
CA GLU A 145 -33.16 3.17 17.63
C GLU A 145 -31.73 3.23 17.09
N SER A 146 -31.41 4.24 16.28
CA SER A 146 -30.03 4.46 15.82
C SER A 146 -29.11 4.77 17.01
N VAL A 147 -29.50 5.70 17.89
CA VAL A 147 -28.75 6.02 19.13
C VAL A 147 -28.54 4.78 19.99
N LEU A 148 -29.60 3.98 20.19
CA LEU A 148 -29.54 2.73 20.95
C LEU A 148 -28.55 1.74 20.34
N ALA A 149 -28.54 1.58 19.01
CA ALA A 149 -27.62 0.66 18.35
C ALA A 149 -26.13 1.06 18.53
N PHE A 150 -25.84 2.36 18.63
CA PHE A 150 -24.50 2.83 18.97
C PHE A 150 -24.13 2.54 20.43
N ILE A 151 -25.03 2.83 21.38
CA ILE A 151 -24.77 2.70 22.82
C ILE A 151 -24.75 1.23 23.28
N LEU A 152 -25.63 0.39 22.72
CA LEU A 152 -25.74 -1.01 23.11
C LEU A 152 -24.77 -1.91 22.33
N GLY A 153 -24.41 -1.52 21.10
CA GLY A 153 -23.57 -2.33 20.22
C GLY A 153 -24.35 -3.37 19.43
N GLY A 154 -23.62 -4.31 18.84
CA GLY A 154 -24.20 -5.33 17.98
C GLY A 154 -24.85 -6.46 18.76
N THR A 155 -25.92 -7.00 18.22
CA THR A 155 -26.68 -8.12 18.82
C THR A 155 -26.23 -9.49 18.32
N ALA A 156 -25.46 -9.55 17.23
CA ALA A 156 -24.95 -10.82 16.70
C ALA A 156 -23.94 -11.48 17.65
N PRO A 157 -23.82 -12.82 17.66
CA PRO A 157 -22.82 -13.52 18.44
C PRO A 157 -21.40 -13.03 18.12
N GLY A 158 -20.66 -12.62 19.15
CA GLY A 158 -19.30 -12.09 19.00
C GLY A 158 -19.23 -10.66 18.46
N ALA A 159 -20.37 -9.96 18.33
CA ALA A 159 -20.37 -8.54 17.98
C ALA A 159 -19.73 -7.69 19.07
N THR A 160 -19.16 -6.57 18.66
CA THR A 160 -18.57 -5.58 19.55
C THR A 160 -19.65 -4.89 20.38
N GLY A 161 -19.34 -4.61 21.65
CA GLY A 161 -20.17 -3.77 22.50
C GLY A 161 -20.30 -2.34 21.97
N GLY A 162 -21.28 -1.61 22.49
CA GLY A 162 -21.51 -0.22 22.12
C GLY A 162 -20.47 0.74 22.68
N VAL A 163 -20.59 2.00 22.27
CA VAL A 163 -19.65 3.08 22.60
C VAL A 163 -20.43 4.29 23.09
N GLY A 164 -19.92 4.93 24.14
CA GLY A 164 -20.52 6.11 24.76
C GLY A 164 -21.80 5.83 25.55
N GLY A 165 -22.29 6.88 26.19
CA GLY A 165 -23.56 6.96 26.89
C GLY A 165 -24.56 7.86 26.15
N ILE A 166 -25.70 8.15 26.78
CA ILE A 166 -26.72 9.03 26.19
C ILE A 166 -26.30 10.51 26.23
N GLU A 167 -25.47 10.87 27.21
CA GLU A 167 -24.88 12.19 27.41
C GLU A 167 -23.94 12.63 26.28
N ASP A 168 -23.42 11.66 25.51
CA ASP A 168 -22.56 11.88 24.35
C ASP A 168 -23.34 12.25 23.08
N TRP A 169 -24.68 12.23 23.18
CA TRP A 169 -25.59 12.53 22.09
C TRP A 169 -26.31 13.86 22.28
N ALA A 170 -26.58 14.51 21.15
CA ALA A 170 -27.48 15.64 21.10
C ALA A 170 -28.42 15.50 19.90
N THR A 171 -29.72 15.75 20.09
CA THR A 171 -30.70 15.77 19.00
C THR A 171 -31.29 17.16 18.85
N GLU A 172 -31.87 17.43 17.67
CA GLU A 172 -32.45 18.73 17.29
C GLU A 172 -31.46 19.91 17.32
N VAL A 173 -30.15 19.64 17.20
CA VAL A 173 -29.13 20.70 17.16
C VAL A 173 -29.19 21.43 15.82
N GLU A 174 -29.26 22.75 15.89
CA GLU A 174 -29.41 23.60 14.73
C GLU A 174 -28.20 24.49 14.54
N PHE A 175 -27.55 24.35 13.39
CA PHE A 175 -26.44 25.20 12.98
C PHE A 175 -26.93 26.24 11.99
N THR A 176 -26.72 27.50 12.31
CA THR A 176 -27.05 28.62 11.41
C THR A 176 -25.88 28.88 10.49
N LEU A 177 -26.12 28.84 9.17
CA LEU A 177 -25.10 29.20 8.18
C LEU A 177 -24.85 30.72 8.19
N PRO A 178 -23.66 31.18 7.74
CA PRO A 178 -23.37 32.60 7.58
C PRO A 178 -24.47 33.33 6.80
N GLY A 179 -24.86 34.51 7.28
CA GLY A 179 -26.01 35.26 6.75
C GLY A 179 -27.36 34.91 7.37
N GLY A 180 -27.42 33.97 8.33
CA GLY A 180 -28.55 33.81 9.26
C GLY A 180 -29.83 33.16 8.72
N ARG A 181 -29.95 33.01 7.39
CA ARG A 181 -31.21 32.59 6.74
C ARG A 181 -31.35 31.08 6.57
N ARG A 182 -30.25 30.35 6.43
CA ARG A 182 -30.24 28.90 6.18
C ARG A 182 -29.72 28.16 7.40
N LYS A 183 -30.32 27.00 7.66
CA LYS A 183 -30.05 26.18 8.84
C LYS A 183 -29.72 24.76 8.40
N VAL A 184 -28.72 24.17 9.06
CA VAL A 184 -28.37 22.76 8.95
C VAL A 184 -28.73 22.11 10.29
N ARG A 185 -29.58 21.09 10.25
CA ARG A 185 -30.03 20.36 11.43
C ARG A 185 -29.82 18.87 11.18
N PRO A 186 -28.75 18.27 11.73
CA PRO A 186 -28.67 16.81 11.82
C PRO A 186 -29.82 16.26 12.65
N ASP A 187 -30.24 15.03 12.33
CA ASP A 187 -31.18 14.31 13.17
C ASP A 187 -30.56 14.02 14.55
N ALA A 188 -29.25 13.70 14.59
CA ALA A 188 -28.48 13.60 15.83
C ALA A 188 -27.00 13.91 15.64
N LEU A 189 -26.34 14.29 16.73
CA LEU A 189 -24.90 14.43 16.87
C LEU A 189 -24.40 13.41 17.88
N TRP A 190 -23.26 12.80 17.59
CA TRP A 190 -22.57 11.93 18.53
C TRP A 190 -21.12 12.35 18.70
N GLN A 191 -20.64 12.38 19.94
CA GLN A 191 -19.25 12.66 20.28
C GLN A 191 -18.68 11.41 20.94
N ALA A 192 -17.55 10.90 20.43
CA ALA A 192 -16.87 9.75 21.01
C ALA A 192 -15.36 9.97 20.96
N PRO A 193 -14.84 10.99 21.68
CA PRO A 193 -13.41 11.30 21.69
C PRO A 193 -12.56 10.12 22.17
N GLU A 194 -13.09 9.22 22.98
CA GLU A 194 -12.43 8.00 23.47
C GLU A 194 -12.05 7.01 22.36
N ILE A 195 -12.73 7.05 21.21
CA ILE A 195 -12.37 6.29 20.00
C ILE A 195 -11.78 7.17 18.90
N GLY A 196 -11.38 8.40 19.24
CA GLY A 196 -10.80 9.36 18.29
C GLY A 196 -11.81 9.96 17.31
N LEU A 197 -13.10 10.00 17.67
CA LEU A 197 -14.17 10.58 16.86
C LEU A 197 -14.80 11.78 17.59
N PRO A 198 -14.29 13.01 17.41
CA PRO A 198 -14.76 14.13 18.23
C PRO A 198 -16.19 14.56 17.89
N VAL A 199 -16.64 14.35 16.64
CA VAL A 199 -18.06 14.49 16.29
C VAL A 199 -18.43 13.63 15.08
N LEU A 200 -19.66 13.11 15.06
CA LEU A 200 -20.32 12.47 13.93
C LEU A 200 -21.71 13.09 13.75
N MET A 201 -22.00 13.60 12.55
CA MET A 201 -23.36 14.00 12.18
C MET A 201 -24.14 12.76 11.76
N VAL A 202 -25.32 12.54 12.32
CA VAL A 202 -26.15 11.37 11.98
C VAL A 202 -27.46 11.85 11.35
N GLU A 203 -27.77 11.27 10.20
CA GLU A 203 -29.01 11.47 9.47
C GLU A 203 -29.73 10.14 9.29
N VAL A 204 -31.01 10.10 9.63
CA VAL A 204 -31.83 8.91 9.51
C VAL A 204 -32.81 9.09 8.36
N ASP A 205 -32.90 8.12 7.47
CA ASP A 205 -33.87 8.12 6.38
C ASP A 205 -34.77 6.89 6.47
N ARG A 206 -36.03 7.12 6.86
CA ARG A 206 -37.07 6.10 6.89
C ARG A 206 -37.68 5.80 5.52
N SER A 207 -36.92 6.04 4.45
CA SER A 207 -37.37 5.94 3.06
C SER A 207 -38.55 6.86 2.69
N THR A 208 -38.86 7.86 3.52
CA THR A 208 -39.95 8.83 3.29
C THR A 208 -39.47 10.13 2.63
N MET A 209 -38.17 10.46 2.75
CA MET A 209 -37.58 11.62 2.11
C MET A 209 -37.28 11.32 0.64
N SER A 210 -37.37 12.32 -0.25
CA SER A 210 -36.89 12.15 -1.61
C SER A 210 -35.35 12.06 -1.64
N LEU A 211 -34.80 11.24 -2.54
CA LEU A 211 -33.34 11.06 -2.67
C LEU A 211 -32.62 12.38 -2.94
N ARG A 212 -33.24 13.28 -3.72
CA ARG A 212 -32.70 14.62 -4.00
C ARG A 212 -32.59 15.47 -2.74
N ARG A 213 -33.62 15.45 -1.88
CA ARG A 213 -33.62 16.22 -0.63
C ARG A 213 -32.59 15.67 0.36
N LEU A 214 -32.45 14.34 0.44
CA LEU A 214 -31.44 13.69 1.27
C LEU A 214 -30.02 14.02 0.77
N ALA A 215 -29.76 13.86 -0.54
CA ALA A 215 -28.46 14.21 -1.14
C ALA A 215 -28.11 15.70 -0.95
N ALA A 216 -29.10 16.60 -1.03
CA ALA A 216 -28.92 18.05 -0.83
C ALA A 216 -28.51 18.44 0.59
N LYS A 217 -28.64 17.54 1.59
CA LYS A 217 -28.09 17.78 2.93
C LYS A 217 -26.56 17.85 2.91
N LEU A 218 -25.89 17.04 2.08
CA LEU A 218 -24.42 16.96 2.04
C LEU A 218 -23.75 18.26 1.55
N PRO A 219 -24.19 18.92 0.47
CA PRO A 219 -23.72 20.26 0.14
C PRO A 219 -23.95 21.29 1.26
N ALA A 220 -25.06 21.20 1.99
CA ALA A 220 -25.32 22.11 3.11
C ALA A 220 -24.38 21.87 4.30
N TYR A 221 -24.05 20.61 4.61
CA TYR A 221 -22.98 20.27 5.56
C TYR A 221 -21.64 20.79 5.10
N ARG A 222 -21.29 20.63 3.82
CA ARG A 222 -20.01 21.12 3.28
C ARG A 222 -19.89 22.64 3.42
N GLU A 223 -20.97 23.35 3.13
CA GLU A 223 -21.06 24.80 3.33
C GLU A 223 -20.87 25.18 4.80
N LEU A 224 -21.52 24.46 5.72
CA LEU A 224 -21.32 24.65 7.17
C LEU A 224 -19.87 24.39 7.59
N PHE A 225 -19.24 23.34 7.09
CA PHE A 225 -17.89 22.97 7.48
C PHE A 225 -16.81 23.88 6.90
N ARG A 226 -17.11 24.55 5.78
CA ARG A 226 -16.26 25.62 5.21
C ARG A 226 -16.27 26.91 6.04
N VAL A 227 -17.22 27.10 6.96
CA VAL A 227 -17.30 28.31 7.77
C VAL A 227 -16.04 28.45 8.61
N LYS A 228 -15.34 29.57 8.42
CA LYS A 228 -14.16 29.93 9.21
C LYS A 228 -14.51 31.00 10.23
N VAL A 229 -13.91 30.88 11.41
CA VAL A 229 -14.01 31.83 12.52
C VAL A 229 -12.61 32.23 12.96
N LYS A 230 -12.50 33.39 13.61
CA LYS A 230 -11.23 33.83 14.18
C LYS A 230 -10.84 32.92 15.34
N ASP A 231 -9.60 32.44 15.31
CA ASP A 231 -8.98 31.71 16.39
C ASP A 231 -8.73 32.65 17.57
N SER A 232 -9.11 32.18 18.75
CA SER A 232 -8.94 32.87 20.02
C SER A 232 -7.64 32.49 20.74
N ASP A 233 -6.81 31.63 20.17
CA ASP A 233 -5.50 31.29 20.73
C ASP A 233 -4.62 32.55 20.90
N PRO A 234 -4.25 32.92 22.15
CA PRO A 234 -3.38 34.05 22.43
C PRO A 234 -1.99 33.92 21.77
N ALA A 235 -1.49 32.70 21.55
CA ALA A 235 -0.20 32.47 20.92
C ALA A 235 -0.17 32.86 19.43
N LEU A 236 -1.34 33.01 18.80
CA LEU A 236 -1.51 33.45 17.42
C LEU A 236 -1.88 34.94 17.33
N ALA A 237 -1.80 35.70 18.43
CA ALA A 237 -2.21 37.10 18.49
C ALA A 237 -1.44 38.00 17.50
N ASP A 238 -0.15 37.73 17.32
CA ASP A 238 0.77 38.52 16.48
C ASP A 238 0.78 38.09 15.01
N LYS A 239 0.05 37.01 14.64
CA LYS A 239 -0.06 36.57 13.25
C LYS A 239 -1.08 37.40 12.46
N ASP A 240 -0.92 37.40 11.13
CA ASP A 240 -1.85 38.04 10.21
C ASP A 240 -3.29 37.54 10.46
N PRO A 241 -4.32 38.40 10.44
CA PRO A 241 -5.72 38.00 10.57
C PRO A 241 -6.15 36.82 9.68
N ALA A 242 -5.60 36.69 8.47
CA ALA A 242 -5.90 35.57 7.58
C ALA A 242 -5.39 34.22 8.14
N ASP A 243 -4.21 34.23 8.76
CA ASP A 243 -3.59 33.05 9.39
C ASP A 243 -4.27 32.64 10.70
N ARG A 244 -5.17 33.49 11.20
CA ARG A 244 -5.96 33.25 12.41
C ARG A 244 -7.34 32.67 12.09
N MET A 245 -7.67 32.39 10.83
CA MET A 245 -8.99 31.87 10.47
C MET A 245 -8.98 30.34 10.45
N VAL A 246 -9.63 29.73 11.45
CA VAL A 246 -9.79 28.28 11.56
C VAL A 246 -11.23 27.88 11.24
N HIS A 247 -11.45 26.64 10.81
CA HIS A 247 -12.81 26.14 10.62
C HIS A 247 -13.57 26.13 11.97
N TRP A 248 -14.82 26.60 11.96
CA TRP A 248 -15.68 26.71 13.15
C TRP A 248 -15.70 25.41 13.97
N TRP A 249 -15.83 24.28 13.28
CA TRP A 249 -16.00 22.97 13.91
C TRP A 249 -14.73 22.50 14.63
N HIS A 250 -13.55 22.95 14.19
CA HIS A 250 -12.29 22.64 14.86
C HIS A 250 -12.21 23.31 16.24
N ARG A 251 -12.84 24.49 16.38
CA ARG A 251 -12.99 25.17 17.66
C ARG A 251 -14.06 24.54 18.54
N THR A 252 -15.20 24.16 17.95
CA THR A 252 -16.33 23.57 18.69
C THR A 252 -16.00 22.17 19.21
N TRP A 253 -15.29 21.37 18.41
CA TRP A 253 -14.91 19.99 18.74
C TRP A 253 -13.40 19.78 18.49
N PRO A 254 -12.55 20.23 19.44
CA PRO A 254 -11.11 20.06 19.31
C PRO A 254 -10.71 18.57 19.31
N GLY A 255 -9.50 18.27 18.85
CA GLY A 255 -8.98 16.89 18.81
C GLY A 255 -9.29 16.13 17.52
N HIS A 256 -9.74 16.80 16.46
CA HIS A 256 -9.82 16.20 15.13
C HIS A 256 -8.40 15.92 14.61
N THR A 257 -8.03 14.64 14.54
CA THR A 257 -6.72 14.19 14.04
C THR A 257 -6.75 13.75 12.58
N ARG A 258 -7.96 13.59 12.00
CA ARG A 258 -8.15 13.08 10.65
C ARG A 258 -8.28 14.23 9.64
N PRO A 259 -7.69 14.10 8.44
CA PRO A 259 -7.84 15.09 7.38
C PRO A 259 -9.27 15.07 6.81
N GLY A 260 -9.75 16.25 6.41
CA GLY A 260 -11.09 16.47 5.87
C GLY A 260 -12.10 17.01 6.89
N TYR A 261 -13.36 17.13 6.45
CA TYR A 261 -14.44 17.65 7.30
C TYR A 261 -14.98 16.62 8.29
N PRO A 262 -15.76 17.06 9.30
CA PRO A 262 -16.47 16.15 10.17
C PRO A 262 -17.32 15.12 9.39
N PRO A 263 -17.36 13.86 9.83
CA PRO A 263 -18.08 12.81 9.13
C PRO A 263 -19.59 12.92 9.24
N VAL A 264 -20.27 12.39 8.23
CA VAL A 264 -21.73 12.25 8.18
C VAL A 264 -22.11 10.78 8.00
N ALA A 265 -22.89 10.24 8.93
CA ALA A 265 -23.49 8.92 8.86
C ALA A 265 -24.93 9.01 8.35
N LEU A 266 -25.26 8.18 7.37
CA LEU A 266 -26.61 8.01 6.84
C LEU A 266 -27.16 6.64 7.24
N VAL A 267 -28.21 6.61 8.07
CA VAL A 267 -28.85 5.37 8.54
C VAL A 267 -30.20 5.21 7.83
N PHE A 268 -30.33 4.17 7.01
CA PHE A 268 -31.53 3.91 6.22
C PHE A 268 -32.41 2.84 6.88
N THR A 269 -33.73 3.04 6.89
CA THR A 269 -34.69 2.07 7.45
C THR A 269 -36.04 2.10 6.73
N ASP A 270 -36.95 1.22 7.15
CA ASP A 270 -38.37 1.16 6.79
C ASP A 270 -38.64 0.91 5.30
N ALA A 271 -37.74 0.15 4.66
CA ALA A 271 -37.96 -0.45 3.34
C ALA A 271 -37.20 -1.78 3.21
N SER A 272 -37.47 -2.51 2.14
CA SER A 272 -36.75 -3.76 1.85
C SER A 272 -35.25 -3.53 1.63
N THR A 273 -34.42 -4.53 1.93
CA THR A 273 -32.95 -4.49 1.78
C THR A 273 -32.51 -4.00 0.40
N THR A 274 -33.15 -4.48 -0.66
CA THR A 274 -32.89 -4.04 -2.05
C THR A 274 -33.20 -2.56 -2.24
N THR A 275 -34.33 -2.09 -1.71
CA THR A 275 -34.69 -0.66 -1.75
C THR A 275 -33.67 0.18 -1.02
N LEU A 276 -33.31 -0.20 0.22
CA LEU A 276 -32.33 0.55 1.03
C LEU A 276 -30.94 0.59 0.36
N THR A 277 -30.52 -0.51 -0.29
CA THR A 277 -29.25 -0.57 -1.03
C THR A 277 -29.27 0.37 -2.23
N ASN A 278 -30.35 0.33 -3.03
CA ASN A 278 -30.53 1.23 -4.17
C ASN A 278 -30.59 2.71 -3.73
N ARG A 279 -31.20 3.00 -2.57
CA ARG A 279 -31.24 4.36 -2.01
C ARG A 279 -29.84 4.84 -1.63
N GLN A 280 -29.07 4.03 -0.89
CA GLN A 280 -27.67 4.32 -0.54
C GLN A 280 -26.84 4.64 -1.79
N GLN A 281 -26.90 3.80 -2.82
CA GLN A 281 -26.15 4.00 -4.07
C GLN A 281 -26.55 5.27 -4.82
N LYS A 282 -27.84 5.56 -4.92
CA LYS A 282 -28.33 6.78 -5.59
C LYS A 282 -27.92 8.05 -4.84
N VAL A 283 -28.00 8.06 -3.51
CA VAL A 283 -27.52 9.21 -2.71
C VAL A 283 -26.02 9.38 -2.88
N ALA A 284 -25.24 8.29 -2.85
CA ALA A 284 -23.79 8.34 -3.10
C ALA A 284 -23.48 8.99 -4.44
N SER A 285 -24.11 8.53 -5.53
CA SER A 285 -23.94 9.10 -6.87
C SER A 285 -24.35 10.58 -6.94
N MET A 286 -25.50 10.95 -6.39
CA MET A 286 -26.02 12.33 -6.44
C MET A 286 -25.21 13.34 -5.60
N SER A 287 -24.35 12.85 -4.70
CA SER A 287 -23.57 13.67 -3.78
C SER A 287 -22.06 13.51 -3.96
N ALA A 288 -21.61 12.86 -5.05
CA ALA A 288 -20.21 12.55 -5.33
C ALA A 288 -19.27 13.73 -5.10
N ASP A 289 -19.64 14.91 -5.58
CA ASP A 289 -18.84 16.14 -5.46
C ASP A 289 -18.54 16.55 -4.01
N CYS A 290 -19.33 16.08 -3.03
CA CYS A 290 -19.14 16.40 -1.61
C CYS A 290 -18.20 15.44 -0.88
N TRP A 291 -18.00 14.20 -1.36
CA TRP A 291 -17.27 13.16 -0.62
C TRP A 291 -16.11 12.54 -1.39
N GLN A 292 -16.06 12.66 -2.72
CA GLN A 292 -15.09 11.93 -3.55
C GLN A 292 -13.65 12.48 -3.47
N GLY A 293 -13.43 13.64 -2.86
CA GLY A 293 -12.11 14.29 -2.84
C GLY A 293 -11.64 14.77 -4.22
N THR A 294 -10.61 15.62 -4.25
CA THR A 294 -10.00 16.13 -5.48
C THR A 294 -8.94 15.15 -5.95
N ARG A 295 -9.04 14.67 -7.20
CA ARG A 295 -8.04 13.77 -7.78
C ARG A 295 -6.80 14.55 -8.19
N TRP A 296 -5.64 14.06 -7.75
CA TRP A 296 -4.33 14.55 -8.14
C TRP A 296 -3.53 13.45 -8.83
N THR A 297 -2.78 13.83 -9.84
CA THR A 297 -1.84 12.94 -10.56
C THR A 297 -0.52 13.67 -10.70
N VAL A 298 0.59 12.94 -10.74
CA VAL A 298 1.89 13.53 -11.07
C VAL A 298 2.03 13.49 -12.58
N THR A 299 2.24 14.65 -13.20
CA THR A 299 2.38 14.85 -14.67
C THR A 299 3.66 14.23 -15.27
N ARG A 300 4.29 13.25 -14.61
CA ARG A 300 5.39 12.49 -15.21
C ARG A 300 4.80 11.46 -16.17
N ASP A 301 5.40 11.35 -17.35
CA ASP A 301 4.89 10.62 -18.52
C ASP A 301 4.66 9.11 -18.31
N ASP A 302 5.07 8.54 -17.17
CA ASP A 302 5.17 7.08 -16.98
C ASP A 302 4.28 6.51 -15.85
N ASN A 303 3.40 7.30 -15.24
CA ASN A 303 2.64 6.85 -14.05
C ASN A 303 1.34 6.08 -14.34
N ASP A 304 1.05 5.67 -15.58
CA ASP A 304 -0.19 4.97 -15.98
C ASP A 304 -1.49 5.65 -15.50
N GLY A 305 -1.45 6.96 -15.23
CA GLY A 305 -2.57 7.69 -14.64
C GLY A 305 -2.83 7.42 -13.15
N ASP A 306 -1.90 6.78 -12.42
CA ASP A 306 -1.95 6.65 -10.97
C ASP A 306 -1.82 8.01 -10.27
N GLY A 307 -2.45 8.12 -9.10
CA GLY A 307 -2.58 9.35 -8.37
C GLY A 307 -3.08 9.15 -6.95
N TRP A 308 -3.38 10.25 -6.29
CA TRP A 308 -4.02 10.27 -4.97
C TRP A 308 -5.23 11.18 -4.99
N ARG A 309 -5.99 11.16 -3.90
CA ARG A 309 -7.08 12.09 -3.64
C ARG A 309 -6.78 12.93 -2.41
N GLU A 310 -7.13 14.21 -2.49
CA GLU A 310 -7.13 15.12 -1.36
C GLU A 310 -8.55 15.32 -0.85
N TYR A 311 -8.68 15.29 0.47
CA TYR A 311 -9.97 15.24 1.15
C TYR A 311 -10.24 16.49 2.01
N ASP A 312 -9.37 17.51 1.95
CA ASP A 312 -9.44 18.72 2.79
C ASP A 312 -10.77 19.46 2.69
N ASP A 313 -11.43 19.37 1.54
CA ASP A 313 -12.72 19.98 1.26
C ASP A 313 -13.82 18.94 0.96
N ALA A 314 -13.65 17.72 1.46
CA ALA A 314 -14.59 16.62 1.30
C ALA A 314 -15.15 16.15 2.66
N ILE A 315 -16.40 15.67 2.63
CA ILE A 315 -17.08 15.07 3.77
C ILE A 315 -16.86 13.56 3.74
N PRO A 316 -16.32 12.96 4.81
CA PRO A 316 -16.40 11.53 5.01
C PRO A 316 -17.86 11.09 5.17
N VAL A 317 -18.42 10.40 4.16
CA VAL A 317 -19.82 9.93 4.21
C VAL A 317 -19.85 8.41 4.32
N ILE A 318 -20.46 7.93 5.40
CA ILE A 318 -20.68 6.51 5.67
C ILE A 318 -22.18 6.23 5.68
N ALA A 319 -22.58 5.08 5.15
CA ALA A 319 -23.97 4.70 5.05
C ALA A 319 -24.20 3.28 5.60
N THR A 320 -25.33 3.08 6.26
CA THR A 320 -25.74 1.76 6.78
C THR A 320 -27.26 1.63 6.79
N THR A 321 -27.75 0.45 7.14
CA THR A 321 -29.15 0.26 7.51
C THR A 321 -29.28 0.09 9.01
N LEU A 322 -30.44 0.43 9.57
CA LEU A 322 -30.68 0.24 11.01
C LEU A 322 -30.51 -1.24 11.41
N ASP A 323 -30.94 -2.16 10.56
CA ASP A 323 -30.77 -3.61 10.79
C ASP A 323 -29.29 -4.00 10.89
N LEU A 324 -28.45 -3.58 9.94
CA LEU A 324 -27.01 -3.89 9.96
C LEU A 324 -26.31 -3.26 11.16
N LEU A 325 -26.71 -2.04 11.53
CA LEU A 325 -26.16 -1.36 12.69
C LEU A 325 -26.58 -2.05 14.00
N THR A 326 -27.80 -2.55 14.09
CA THR A 326 -28.29 -3.31 15.25
C THR A 326 -27.64 -4.69 15.35
N GLU A 327 -27.40 -5.32 14.19
CA GLU A 327 -26.76 -6.64 14.12
C GLU A 327 -25.29 -6.58 14.52
N HIS A 328 -24.53 -5.65 13.92
CA HIS A 328 -23.07 -5.62 14.05
C HIS A 328 -22.54 -4.55 15.01
N GLY A 329 -23.35 -3.56 15.37
CA GLY A 329 -22.92 -2.41 16.15
C GLY A 329 -22.08 -1.42 15.33
N PRO A 330 -21.72 -0.26 15.91
CA PRO A 330 -20.94 0.76 15.20
C PRO A 330 -19.50 0.31 14.94
N LEU A 331 -18.90 -0.49 15.82
CA LEU A 331 -17.53 -0.99 15.67
C LEU A 331 -17.44 -2.30 14.88
N GLY A 332 -18.57 -2.91 14.53
CA GLY A 332 -18.63 -4.06 13.62
C GLY A 332 -18.76 -3.65 12.14
N PRO A 333 -18.78 -4.62 11.21
CA PRO A 333 -18.82 -4.37 9.76
C PRO A 333 -20.20 -3.90 9.26
N ALA A 334 -20.71 -2.79 9.78
CA ALA A 334 -22.01 -2.22 9.41
C ALA A 334 -21.89 -1.13 8.32
N TRP A 335 -20.73 -0.50 8.16
CA TRP A 335 -20.61 0.77 7.44
C TRP A 335 -20.10 0.60 6.02
N TRP A 336 -20.81 1.18 5.07
CA TRP A 336 -20.33 1.36 3.71
C TRP A 336 -19.83 2.80 3.55
N ARG A 337 -18.52 2.96 3.33
CA ARG A 337 -17.92 4.26 2.99
C ARG A 337 -18.17 4.55 1.51
N TYR A 338 -18.79 5.69 1.21
CA TYR A 338 -18.92 6.14 -0.18
C TYR A 338 -17.55 6.24 -0.85
N GLY A 339 -17.43 5.64 -2.04
CA GLY A 339 -16.18 5.51 -2.77
C GLY A 339 -15.32 4.28 -2.42
N ARG A 340 -15.69 3.51 -1.40
CA ARG A 340 -14.95 2.31 -0.98
C ARG A 340 -15.82 1.06 -1.10
N PRO A 341 -15.31 -0.07 -1.63
CA PRO A 341 -16.06 -1.32 -1.66
C PRO A 341 -16.15 -1.96 -0.27
N GLY A 342 -17.18 -2.76 -0.04
CA GLY A 342 -17.35 -3.58 1.18
C GLY A 342 -17.92 -2.82 2.37
N ARG A 343 -18.19 -3.59 3.44
CA ARG A 343 -18.63 -3.10 4.74
C ARG A 343 -17.46 -3.12 5.72
N HIS A 344 -17.37 -2.11 6.57
CA HIS A 344 -16.23 -1.85 7.45
C HIS A 344 -16.70 -1.47 8.85
N SER A 345 -15.79 -1.55 9.83
CA SER A 345 -16.00 -0.91 11.13
C SER A 345 -16.11 0.61 10.96
N LEU A 346 -16.71 1.29 11.94
CA LEU A 346 -16.83 2.75 11.88
C LEU A 346 -15.47 3.44 11.67
N LEU A 347 -14.44 3.04 12.41
CA LEU A 347 -13.13 3.69 12.32
C LEU A 347 -12.47 3.41 10.96
N ASP A 348 -12.51 2.18 10.47
CA ASP A 348 -11.96 1.81 9.16
C ASP A 348 -12.72 2.47 7.99
N ALA A 349 -14.03 2.70 8.15
CA ALA A 349 -14.85 3.37 7.14
C ALA A 349 -14.54 4.87 7.02
N LEU A 350 -14.02 5.47 8.09
CA LEU A 350 -13.70 6.89 8.14
C LEU A 350 -12.31 7.21 7.58
N ASP A 351 -11.42 6.22 7.48
CA ASP A 351 -10.11 6.39 6.84
C ASP A 351 -10.22 6.69 5.34
N ASN A 352 -9.29 7.50 4.85
CA ASN A 352 -9.20 7.89 3.44
C ASN A 352 -8.29 6.91 2.67
N PRO A 353 -8.83 6.07 1.76
CA PRO A 353 -8.12 4.90 1.25
C PRO A 353 -7.03 5.20 0.20
N ASP A 354 -7.15 6.31 -0.54
CA ASP A 354 -6.27 6.68 -1.66
C ASP A 354 -5.66 8.07 -1.49
N ASN A 355 -5.36 8.44 -0.24
CA ASN A 355 -4.67 9.68 0.11
C ASN A 355 -3.20 9.70 -0.36
N ARG A 356 -2.52 10.83 -0.14
CA ARG A 356 -1.12 11.02 -0.55
C ARG A 356 -0.18 9.98 0.06
N ASP A 357 -0.38 9.62 1.32
CA ASP A 357 0.46 8.62 2.00
C ASP A 357 0.32 7.24 1.37
N ALA A 358 -0.91 6.81 1.06
CA ALA A 358 -1.16 5.56 0.35
C ALA A 358 -0.50 5.56 -1.03
N TYR A 359 -0.52 6.68 -1.76
CA TYR A 359 0.21 6.81 -3.02
C TYR A 359 1.73 6.70 -2.83
N ASN A 360 2.30 7.41 -1.85
CA ASN A 360 3.74 7.35 -1.55
C ASN A 360 4.17 5.92 -1.19
N GLN A 361 3.35 5.16 -0.46
CA GLN A 361 3.61 3.75 -0.15
C GLN A 361 3.62 2.88 -1.41
N ARG A 362 2.66 3.07 -2.33
CA ARG A 362 2.65 2.35 -3.61
C ARG A 362 3.87 2.69 -4.46
N GLN A 363 4.29 3.95 -4.50
CA GLN A 363 5.50 4.38 -5.21
C GLN A 363 6.75 3.71 -4.64
N LYS A 364 6.91 3.74 -3.32
CA LYS A 364 8.02 3.05 -2.64
C LYS A 364 8.04 1.55 -2.95
N ALA A 365 6.88 0.89 -2.95
CA ALA A 365 6.78 -0.53 -3.30
C ALA A 365 7.19 -0.82 -4.75
N ARG A 366 6.88 0.07 -5.71
CA ARG A 366 7.33 -0.04 -7.11
C ARG A 366 8.83 0.12 -7.23
N GLU A 367 9.40 1.13 -6.56
CA GLU A 367 10.84 1.35 -6.53
C GLU A 367 11.59 0.16 -5.90
N ASP A 368 11.07 -0.38 -4.79
CA ASP A 368 11.61 -1.57 -4.14
C ASP A 368 11.58 -2.79 -5.07
N LYS A 369 10.46 -3.00 -5.77
CA LYS A 369 10.32 -4.08 -6.76
C LYS A 369 11.29 -3.90 -7.93
N ALA A 370 11.41 -2.69 -8.50
CA ALA A 370 12.34 -2.41 -9.59
C ALA A 370 13.80 -2.64 -9.17
N ARG A 371 14.18 -2.22 -7.95
CA ARG A 371 15.51 -2.51 -7.38
C ARG A 371 15.75 -4.00 -7.19
N GLN A 372 14.73 -4.76 -6.79
CA GLN A 372 14.85 -6.21 -6.68
C GLN A 372 15.06 -6.87 -8.05
N GLU A 373 14.28 -6.48 -9.05
CA GLU A 373 14.40 -6.99 -10.42
C GLU A 373 15.76 -6.65 -11.03
N GLU A 374 16.28 -5.44 -10.83
CA GLU A 374 17.62 -5.04 -11.26
C GLU A 374 18.71 -5.89 -10.57
N ARG A 375 18.60 -6.11 -9.24
CA ARG A 375 19.53 -6.97 -8.50
C ARG A 375 19.50 -8.41 -9.00
N GLU A 376 18.32 -8.93 -9.32
CA GLU A 376 18.16 -10.26 -9.90
C GLU A 376 18.72 -10.34 -11.31
N ALA A 377 18.47 -9.34 -12.16
CA ALA A 377 19.02 -9.24 -13.50
C ALA A 377 20.55 -9.18 -13.44
N ALA A 378 21.13 -8.34 -12.58
CA ALA A 378 22.57 -8.27 -12.34
C ALA A 378 23.13 -9.61 -11.83
N ARG A 379 22.40 -10.33 -10.97
CA ARG A 379 22.80 -11.68 -10.52
C ARG A 379 22.77 -12.69 -11.68
N ARG A 380 21.73 -12.68 -12.51
CA ARG A 380 21.62 -13.54 -13.71
C ARG A 380 22.73 -13.22 -14.69
N HIS A 381 22.99 -11.95 -14.94
CA HIS A 381 24.08 -11.46 -15.78
C HIS A 381 25.44 -11.94 -15.27
N ARG A 382 25.76 -11.72 -13.98
CA ARG A 382 27.01 -12.23 -13.36
C ARG A 382 27.15 -13.75 -13.47
N LYS A 383 26.06 -14.51 -13.27
CA LYS A 383 26.09 -15.97 -13.41
C LYS A 383 26.33 -16.39 -14.86
N ALA A 384 25.68 -15.72 -15.82
CA ALA A 384 25.91 -15.96 -17.25
C ALA A 384 27.37 -15.66 -17.61
N MET A 385 27.91 -14.50 -17.24
CA MET A 385 29.30 -14.14 -17.52
C MET A 385 30.30 -15.14 -16.92
N ARG A 386 30.07 -15.65 -15.70
CA ARG A 386 30.91 -16.70 -15.09
C ARG A 386 31.01 -17.98 -15.94
N THR A 387 29.98 -18.33 -16.70
CA THR A 387 30.04 -19.50 -17.61
C THR A 387 30.96 -19.29 -18.81
N LEU A 388 31.31 -18.03 -19.08
CA LEU A 388 32.23 -17.59 -20.12
C LEU A 388 33.64 -17.29 -19.55
N ALA A 389 34.00 -17.84 -18.39
CA ALA A 389 35.37 -17.75 -17.89
C ALA A 389 36.37 -18.37 -18.89
N CYS A 390 37.51 -17.71 -19.09
CA CYS A 390 38.56 -18.21 -19.97
C CYS A 390 39.10 -19.56 -19.48
N ALA A 391 39.25 -20.52 -20.39
CA ALA A 391 39.84 -21.83 -20.07
C ALA A 391 41.29 -21.75 -19.56
N ASP A 392 42.08 -20.78 -20.04
CA ASP A 392 43.50 -20.67 -19.67
C ASP A 392 43.74 -19.80 -18.43
N CYS A 393 43.30 -18.54 -18.45
CA CYS A 393 43.60 -17.58 -17.39
C CYS A 393 42.44 -17.35 -16.39
N GLY A 394 41.26 -17.95 -16.62
CA GLY A 394 40.10 -17.79 -15.73
C GLY A 394 39.38 -16.43 -15.83
N ASN A 395 39.83 -15.49 -16.66
CA ASN A 395 39.22 -14.16 -16.78
C ASN A 395 37.74 -14.24 -17.19
N ILE A 396 36.86 -13.51 -16.50
CA ILE A 396 35.42 -13.45 -16.73
C ILE A 396 35.10 -12.13 -17.45
N PRO A 397 34.42 -12.14 -18.60
CA PRO A 397 34.17 -10.93 -19.34
C PRO A 397 32.99 -10.15 -18.73
N GLU A 398 32.95 -8.83 -18.95
CA GLU A 398 31.79 -8.01 -18.56
C GLU A 398 30.59 -8.23 -19.50
N GLN A 399 30.84 -8.58 -20.75
CA GLN A 399 29.83 -8.83 -21.79
C GLN A 399 30.21 -10.06 -22.62
N ALA A 400 29.24 -10.75 -23.21
CA ALA A 400 29.49 -11.98 -23.96
C ALA A 400 30.25 -11.77 -25.28
N THR A 401 30.09 -10.59 -25.88
CA THR A 401 30.75 -10.18 -27.11
C THR A 401 31.47 -8.88 -26.85
N THR A 402 32.76 -8.83 -27.16
CA THR A 402 33.57 -7.62 -27.10
C THR A 402 34.10 -7.27 -28.49
N ARG A 403 34.29 -5.98 -28.73
CA ARG A 403 34.91 -5.47 -29.96
C ARG A 403 36.40 -5.36 -29.73
N GLU A 404 37.16 -6.23 -30.37
CA GLU A 404 38.60 -6.31 -30.21
C GLU A 404 39.32 -5.94 -31.51
N TYR A 405 40.58 -5.54 -31.40
CA TYR A 405 41.43 -5.22 -32.55
C TYR A 405 42.36 -6.40 -32.83
N GLY A 406 42.27 -6.96 -34.04
CA GLY A 406 43.12 -8.06 -34.50
C GLY A 406 43.98 -7.69 -35.70
N PRO A 407 44.76 -8.67 -36.22
CA PRO A 407 45.66 -8.48 -37.35
C PRO A 407 44.94 -7.95 -38.61
N ASP A 408 43.67 -8.33 -38.80
CA ASP A 408 42.83 -7.91 -39.94
C ASP A 408 41.88 -6.73 -39.60
N GLY A 409 42.11 -6.02 -38.49
CA GLY A 409 41.31 -4.88 -38.05
C GLY A 409 40.31 -5.18 -36.93
N ARG A 410 39.25 -4.36 -36.81
CA ARG A 410 38.22 -4.52 -35.76
C ARG A 410 37.34 -5.73 -36.03
N GLN A 411 37.20 -6.60 -35.03
CA GLN A 411 36.38 -7.81 -35.10
C GLN A 411 35.51 -7.95 -33.84
N ASP A 412 34.30 -8.48 -34.00
CA ASP A 412 33.45 -8.87 -32.89
C ASP A 412 33.87 -10.25 -32.38
N PHE A 413 34.44 -10.32 -31.18
CA PHE A 413 34.82 -11.59 -30.56
C PHE A 413 33.75 -12.04 -29.58
N THR A 414 33.02 -13.09 -29.94
CA THR A 414 32.00 -13.69 -29.06
C THR A 414 32.58 -14.88 -28.34
N ARG A 415 32.69 -14.78 -27.00
CA ARG A 415 33.28 -15.85 -26.21
C ARG A 415 32.28 -17.00 -26.04
N ARG A 416 32.76 -18.23 -26.23
CA ARG A 416 31.99 -19.46 -25.98
C ARG A 416 32.26 -20.00 -24.57
N PRO A 417 31.31 -20.75 -23.97
CA PRO A 417 31.56 -21.45 -22.70
C PRO A 417 32.80 -22.36 -22.82
N ARG A 418 33.70 -22.28 -21.82
CA ARG A 418 35.02 -22.96 -21.84
C ARG A 418 35.95 -22.56 -23.00
N GLY A 419 35.67 -21.45 -23.69
CA GLY A 419 36.57 -20.88 -24.70
C GLY A 419 37.70 -20.04 -24.08
N ARG A 420 38.62 -19.55 -24.93
CA ARG A 420 39.72 -18.65 -24.53
C ARG A 420 39.28 -17.17 -24.53
N CYS A 421 39.97 -16.26 -23.83
CA CYS A 421 39.87 -14.81 -24.18
C CYS A 421 40.36 -14.56 -25.57
N TRP A 422 40.07 -13.35 -26.05
CA TRP A 422 40.81 -12.74 -27.14
C TRP A 422 42.33 -12.87 -26.95
N ASP A 423 42.87 -12.38 -25.84
CA ASP A 423 44.33 -12.41 -25.58
C ASP A 423 44.90 -13.84 -25.60
N CYS A 424 44.33 -14.75 -24.80
CA CYS A 424 44.80 -16.15 -24.79
C CYS A 424 44.53 -16.88 -26.10
N HIS A 425 43.53 -16.48 -26.88
CA HIS A 425 43.29 -17.03 -28.22
C HIS A 425 44.37 -16.56 -29.18
N LEU A 426 44.72 -15.28 -29.14
CA LEU A 426 45.77 -14.69 -29.97
C LEU A 426 47.13 -15.29 -29.62
N GLU A 427 47.48 -15.35 -28.34
CA GLU A 427 48.70 -16.02 -27.86
C GLU A 427 48.75 -17.49 -28.32
N HIS A 428 47.63 -18.21 -28.24
CA HIS A 428 47.58 -19.60 -28.70
C HIS A 428 47.76 -19.70 -30.22
N GLN A 429 47.17 -18.80 -31.01
CA GLN A 429 47.40 -18.74 -32.45
C GLN A 429 48.87 -18.44 -32.78
N GLU A 430 49.47 -17.48 -32.08
CA GLU A 430 50.88 -17.13 -32.24
C GLU A 430 51.80 -18.30 -31.87
N GLN A 431 51.52 -19.00 -30.77
CA GLN A 431 52.26 -20.21 -30.37
C GLN A 431 52.10 -21.35 -31.39
N GLN A 432 50.90 -21.56 -31.93
CA GLN A 432 50.69 -22.54 -33.00
C GLN A 432 51.46 -22.17 -34.27
N ALA A 433 51.44 -20.89 -34.66
CA ALA A 433 52.19 -20.39 -35.80
C ALA A 433 53.70 -20.53 -35.58
N ALA A 434 54.20 -20.20 -34.39
CA ALA A 434 55.61 -20.38 -34.02
C ALA A 434 56.01 -21.86 -34.01
N ALA A 435 55.19 -22.74 -33.44
CA ALA A 435 55.42 -24.19 -33.47
C ALA A 435 55.37 -24.76 -34.89
N ALA A 436 54.51 -24.24 -35.77
CA ALA A 436 54.48 -24.59 -37.18
C ALA A 436 55.75 -24.13 -37.91
N ARG A 437 56.22 -22.90 -37.64
CA ARG A 437 57.50 -22.39 -38.16
C ARG A 437 58.70 -23.22 -37.67
N GLU A 438 58.70 -23.63 -36.41
CA GLU A 438 59.75 -24.48 -35.84
C GLU A 438 59.71 -25.89 -36.45
N ARG A 439 58.52 -26.50 -36.60
CA ARG A 439 58.37 -27.78 -37.30
C ARG A 439 58.86 -27.69 -38.74
N LEU A 440 58.55 -26.59 -39.43
CA LEU A 440 59.07 -26.32 -40.77
C LEU A 440 60.60 -26.24 -40.75
N HIS A 441 61.18 -25.49 -39.81
CA HIS A 441 62.63 -25.40 -39.68
C HIS A 441 63.27 -26.78 -39.45
N GLN A 442 62.71 -27.59 -38.56
CA GLN A 442 63.19 -28.96 -38.32
C GLN A 442 63.07 -29.87 -39.55
N ALA A 443 61.96 -29.78 -40.29
CA ALA A 443 61.78 -30.51 -41.55
C ALA A 443 62.84 -30.09 -42.59
N ARG A 444 63.15 -28.79 -42.67
CA ARG A 444 64.23 -28.26 -43.51
C ARG A 444 65.59 -28.80 -43.11
N THR A 445 65.94 -28.73 -41.83
CA THR A 445 67.23 -29.26 -41.34
C THR A 445 67.36 -30.75 -41.61
N ALA A 446 66.30 -31.54 -41.40
CA ALA A 446 66.31 -32.97 -41.69
C ALA A 446 66.44 -33.25 -43.19
N ASN A 447 65.67 -32.56 -44.04
CA ASN A 447 65.74 -32.73 -45.50
C ASN A 447 67.08 -32.27 -46.08
N ALA A 448 67.74 -31.28 -45.49
CA ALA A 448 69.07 -30.82 -45.90
C ALA A 448 70.19 -31.86 -45.63
N GLN A 449 69.98 -32.78 -44.68
CA GLN A 449 70.90 -33.90 -44.44
C GLN A 449 70.71 -35.05 -45.44
N LEU A 450 69.62 -35.05 -46.21
CA LEU A 450 69.36 -36.05 -47.23
C LEU A 450 70.07 -35.70 -48.54
N ARG A 451 70.18 -36.71 -49.41
CA ARG A 451 70.80 -36.61 -50.74
C ARG A 451 70.01 -35.60 -51.59
N PRO A 452 70.64 -34.78 -52.44
CA PRO A 452 69.93 -33.77 -53.25
C PRO A 452 69.06 -34.46 -54.30
N CYS A 453 67.85 -33.93 -54.56
CA CYS A 453 66.90 -34.43 -55.55
C CYS A 453 67.61 -34.88 -56.83
N TRP A 454 67.32 -36.11 -57.29
CA TRP A 454 67.99 -36.66 -58.47
C TRP A 454 67.81 -35.78 -59.71
N THR A 455 66.62 -35.22 -59.89
CA THR A 455 66.19 -34.55 -61.13
C THR A 455 66.58 -33.07 -61.17
N CYS A 456 66.19 -32.27 -60.16
CA CYS A 456 66.53 -30.84 -60.15
C CYS A 456 67.87 -30.54 -59.47
N ARG A 457 68.50 -31.52 -58.81
CA ARG A 457 69.70 -31.34 -57.96
C ARG A 457 69.51 -30.40 -56.76
N GLY A 458 68.28 -29.91 -56.53
CA GLY A 458 67.89 -29.12 -55.36
C GLY A 458 67.61 -29.97 -54.12
N SER A 459 67.10 -29.33 -53.06
CA SER A 459 66.68 -30.04 -51.83
C SER A 459 65.64 -31.11 -52.14
N ILE A 460 65.81 -32.31 -51.57
CA ILE A 460 64.84 -33.39 -51.74
C ILE A 460 63.52 -33.13 -51.01
N GLY A 461 63.48 -32.12 -50.14
CA GLY A 461 62.26 -31.64 -49.50
C GLY A 461 61.31 -30.89 -50.43
N GLY A 462 61.78 -30.36 -51.58
CA GLY A 462 60.99 -29.47 -52.45
C GLY A 462 61.61 -28.09 -52.60
N GLU A 463 60.91 -27.22 -53.32
CA GLU A 463 61.27 -25.80 -53.45
C GLU A 463 60.95 -25.06 -52.14
N GLU A 464 61.80 -24.08 -51.80
CA GLU A 464 61.68 -23.30 -50.57
C GLU A 464 60.35 -22.54 -50.53
N GLY A 465 59.53 -22.83 -49.51
CA GLY A 465 58.22 -22.20 -49.32
C GLY A 465 57.05 -22.92 -49.98
N SER A 466 57.28 -24.05 -50.66
CA SER A 466 56.20 -24.86 -51.23
C SER A 466 55.41 -25.61 -50.15
N GLU A 467 54.08 -25.70 -50.26
CA GLU A 467 53.24 -26.43 -49.30
C GLU A 467 53.62 -27.93 -49.16
N LEU A 468 54.20 -28.49 -50.23
CA LEU A 468 54.72 -29.85 -50.28
C LEU A 468 56.03 -30.04 -49.48
N GLU A 469 56.84 -28.98 -49.31
CA GLU A 469 57.98 -28.94 -48.38
C GLU A 469 57.52 -29.12 -46.93
N LEU A 470 56.31 -28.63 -46.61
CA LEU A 470 55.80 -28.48 -45.25
C LEU A 470 55.24 -29.78 -44.64
N THR A 471 54.76 -30.72 -45.47
CA THR A 471 53.91 -31.83 -45.00
C THR A 471 54.55 -33.22 -45.08
N GLN A 472 55.61 -33.39 -45.88
CA GLN A 472 56.22 -34.70 -46.10
C GLN A 472 57.70 -34.72 -45.66
N LYS A 473 58.02 -35.46 -44.60
CA LYS A 473 59.39 -35.92 -44.38
C LYS A 473 59.77 -36.80 -45.57
N ALA A 474 60.74 -36.38 -46.37
CA ALA A 474 61.25 -37.24 -47.43
C ALA A 474 61.90 -38.46 -46.75
N GLY A 475 61.42 -39.67 -47.06
CA GLY A 475 62.08 -40.89 -46.61
C GLY A 475 63.49 -40.96 -47.18
N PRO A 476 64.44 -41.64 -46.51
CA PRO A 476 65.82 -41.76 -46.99
C PRO A 476 65.93 -42.39 -48.39
N ASP A 477 64.91 -43.16 -48.79
CA ASP A 477 64.82 -43.82 -50.10
C ASP A 477 64.12 -42.99 -51.19
N ARG A 478 63.62 -41.79 -50.86
CA ARG A 478 62.99 -40.91 -51.84
C ARG A 478 64.03 -40.48 -52.87
N LEU A 479 63.70 -40.51 -54.15
CA LEU A 479 64.63 -40.18 -55.24
C LEU A 479 64.49 -38.75 -55.77
N GLU A 480 63.27 -38.21 -55.72
CA GLU A 480 62.96 -36.87 -56.20
C GLU A 480 62.26 -36.05 -55.13
N CYS A 481 62.40 -34.72 -55.24
CA CYS A 481 61.59 -33.81 -54.46
C CYS A 481 60.12 -33.87 -54.91
N PRO A 482 59.16 -33.49 -54.06
CA PRO A 482 57.73 -33.53 -54.39
C PRO A 482 57.38 -32.81 -55.69
N GLY A 483 58.03 -31.68 -55.99
CA GLY A 483 57.80 -30.93 -57.23
C GLY A 483 58.23 -31.71 -58.47
N CYS A 484 59.46 -32.27 -58.49
CA CYS A 484 59.90 -33.10 -59.61
C CYS A 484 59.05 -34.36 -59.76
N GLU A 485 58.65 -34.99 -58.64
CA GLU A 485 57.81 -36.18 -58.66
C GLU A 485 56.42 -35.86 -59.26
N HIS A 486 55.82 -34.74 -58.85
CA HIS A 486 54.56 -34.25 -59.40
C HIS A 486 54.67 -33.93 -60.89
N ASP A 487 55.67 -33.14 -61.29
CA ASP A 487 55.95 -32.84 -62.70
C ASP A 487 56.10 -34.11 -63.54
N ARG A 488 56.76 -35.13 -62.97
CA ARG A 488 56.96 -36.41 -63.64
C ARG A 488 55.66 -37.19 -63.79
N GLN A 489 54.81 -37.17 -62.76
CA GLN A 489 53.48 -37.78 -62.79
C GLN A 489 52.56 -37.07 -63.79
N GLU A 490 52.53 -35.74 -63.80
CA GLU A 490 51.76 -34.94 -64.77
C GLU A 490 52.21 -35.23 -66.21
N LYS A 491 53.52 -35.31 -66.44
CA LYS A 491 54.12 -35.67 -67.74
C LYS A 491 54.04 -37.17 -68.05
N ARG A 492 53.51 -37.99 -67.14
CA ARG A 492 53.36 -39.45 -67.25
C ARG A 492 54.66 -40.20 -67.61
N LEU A 493 55.81 -39.73 -67.13
CA LEU A 493 57.13 -40.26 -67.53
C LEU A 493 57.53 -41.59 -66.84
N GLY A 494 56.58 -42.31 -66.24
CA GLY A 494 56.84 -43.58 -65.55
C GLY A 494 57.66 -43.46 -64.26
N PRO A 495 57.97 -44.59 -63.59
CA PRO A 495 58.82 -44.59 -62.40
C PRO A 495 60.25 -44.20 -62.75
N LEU A 496 60.88 -43.36 -61.92
CA LEU A 496 62.27 -42.96 -62.11
C LEU A 496 63.18 -44.13 -61.81
N VAL A 497 64.02 -44.47 -62.80
CA VAL A 497 65.00 -45.55 -62.68
C VAL A 497 66.39 -44.94 -62.67
N LEU A 498 67.13 -45.15 -61.57
CA LEU A 498 68.51 -44.67 -61.48
C LEU A 498 69.46 -45.48 -62.39
N PRO A 499 70.46 -44.83 -63.02
CA PRO A 499 71.44 -45.53 -63.85
C PRO A 499 72.28 -46.47 -62.99
N ALA A 500 72.44 -47.72 -63.45
CA ALA A 500 73.25 -48.70 -62.74
C ALA A 500 74.72 -48.23 -62.66
N PRO A 501 75.40 -48.42 -61.52
CA PRO A 501 76.82 -48.15 -61.42
C PRO A 501 77.61 -48.97 -62.44
N THR A 502 78.45 -48.30 -63.22
CA THR A 502 79.35 -48.94 -64.17
C THR A 502 80.41 -49.78 -63.44
N LYS A 503 80.99 -50.77 -64.12
CA LYS A 503 82.10 -51.58 -63.55
C LYS A 503 83.26 -50.70 -63.07
N ARG A 504 83.55 -49.60 -63.75
CA ARG A 504 84.62 -48.66 -63.39
C ARG A 504 84.30 -47.94 -62.09
N GLU A 505 83.07 -47.45 -61.92
CA GLU A 505 82.64 -46.83 -60.66
C GLU A 505 82.62 -47.84 -59.51
N GLN A 506 82.20 -49.09 -59.76
CA GLN A 506 82.19 -50.15 -58.73
C GLN A 506 83.59 -50.50 -58.25
N MET A 507 84.56 -50.58 -59.18
CA MET A 507 85.96 -50.81 -58.83
C MET A 507 86.57 -49.62 -58.06
N ALA A 508 86.23 -48.39 -58.44
CA ALA A 508 86.69 -47.20 -57.72
C ALA A 508 86.13 -47.13 -56.28
N ALA A 509 84.88 -47.56 -56.08
CA ALA A 509 84.24 -47.62 -54.77
C ALA A 509 84.89 -48.62 -53.79
N LEU A 510 85.59 -49.64 -54.30
CA LEU A 510 86.34 -50.58 -53.47
C LEU A 510 87.62 -49.98 -52.89
N VAL A 511 88.14 -48.91 -53.50
CA VAL A 511 89.41 -48.25 -53.12
C VAL A 511 89.16 -46.98 -52.31
N SER A 512 88.07 -46.27 -52.58
CA SER A 512 87.70 -45.03 -51.88
C SER A 512 86.20 -44.83 -51.86
N THR A 513 85.68 -44.21 -50.80
CA THR A 513 84.26 -43.84 -50.69
C THR A 513 83.85 -42.97 -51.90
N PRO A 514 82.83 -43.36 -52.69
CA PRO A 514 82.38 -42.59 -53.84
C PRO A 514 81.89 -41.19 -53.45
N ALA A 515 82.26 -40.19 -54.23
CA ALA A 515 81.76 -38.81 -54.08
C ALA A 515 80.30 -38.65 -54.55
N ASP A 516 79.73 -39.66 -55.23
CA ASP A 516 78.34 -39.66 -55.67
C ASP A 516 77.41 -39.81 -54.46
N PRO A 517 76.64 -38.77 -54.09
CA PRO A 517 75.74 -38.84 -52.96
C PRO A 517 74.59 -39.83 -53.22
N TRP A 518 74.43 -40.43 -54.40
CA TRP A 518 73.42 -41.46 -54.69
C TRP A 518 73.98 -42.88 -54.80
N TRP A 519 75.27 -43.09 -54.49
CA TRP A 519 75.96 -44.36 -54.73
C TRP A 519 75.21 -45.61 -54.20
N ASP A 520 74.93 -45.66 -52.90
CA ASP A 520 74.31 -46.84 -52.27
C ASP A 520 72.91 -47.11 -52.84
N VAL A 521 72.16 -46.05 -53.11
CA VAL A 521 70.82 -46.12 -53.68
C VAL A 521 70.89 -46.60 -55.13
N ARG A 522 71.85 -46.12 -55.95
CA ARG A 522 72.07 -46.62 -57.32
C ARG A 522 72.46 -48.09 -57.33
N VAL A 523 73.31 -48.53 -56.39
CA VAL A 523 73.69 -49.95 -56.24
C VAL A 523 72.48 -50.80 -55.87
N LEU A 524 71.68 -50.36 -54.89
CA LEU A 524 70.46 -51.07 -54.47
C LEU A 524 69.42 -51.10 -55.58
N HIS A 525 69.15 -49.97 -56.23
CA HIS A 525 68.21 -49.83 -57.33
C HIS A 525 68.61 -50.67 -58.56
N ALA A 526 69.91 -50.85 -58.81
CA ALA A 526 70.41 -51.75 -59.84
C ALA A 526 70.19 -53.25 -59.53
N LYS A 527 70.15 -53.62 -58.24
CA LYS A 527 69.79 -54.99 -57.82
C LYS A 527 68.28 -55.24 -57.94
N ILE A 528 67.46 -54.26 -57.57
CA ILE A 528 66.00 -54.37 -57.60
C ILE A 528 65.46 -54.28 -59.04
N TYR A 529 66.09 -53.47 -59.90
CA TYR A 529 65.71 -53.28 -61.30
C TYR A 529 66.88 -53.63 -62.23
N PRO A 530 67.06 -54.93 -62.57
CA PRO A 530 68.14 -55.40 -63.42
C PRO A 530 68.05 -54.79 -64.82
N VAL A 531 69.20 -54.59 -65.47
CA VAL A 531 69.31 -53.92 -66.79
C VAL A 531 68.48 -54.61 -67.88
N LYS A 532 68.11 -55.88 -67.73
CA LYS A 532 67.27 -56.62 -68.68
C LYS A 532 65.82 -56.13 -68.72
N ASP A 533 65.35 -55.46 -67.66
CA ASP A 533 63.96 -54.99 -67.52
C ASP A 533 63.83 -53.46 -67.75
N ARG A 534 64.88 -52.80 -68.26
CA ARG A 534 64.90 -51.36 -68.52
C ARG A 534 64.63 -51.10 -70.01
N THR A 535 63.37 -51.16 -70.43
CA THR A 535 62.95 -50.68 -71.76
C THR A 535 63.07 -49.15 -71.82
N ALA A 536 63.65 -48.65 -72.91
CA ALA A 536 63.94 -47.24 -73.19
C ALA A 536 62.70 -46.34 -73.19
#